data_AF-A0A4R7EWB6-F1
#
_entry.id   AF-A0A4R7EWB6-F1
#
_cell.length_a   1.000
_cell.length_b   1.000
_cell.length_c   1.000
_cell.angle_alpha   90.00
_cell.angle_beta   90.00
_cell.angle_gamma   90.00
#
_symmetry.space_group_name_H-M   'P 1'
#
loop_
_entity.id
_entity.type
_entity.pdbx_description
1 polymer ?
#
loop_
_entity_poly.entity_id
_entity_poly.type
_entity_poly.pdbx_seq_one_letter_code
_entity_poly.pdbx_strand_id
1 'polypeptide(L)'
;MKKVIVSSLLSVFFLFSCSSSDENKLPDNNHEIIDTPFTEGFVEMGIFSNDIDLGKLIGKIDFSKANVKEQYEKLVANDADAKAIIDLIATIGNQNPLAAWAVTLNIAECTYNIKNDEVLGKVCGFGWTMDNYYNKSQNQAGLYLETLVQTDKITEQDKKIYSSYKPSEYGTSGAINDVDFSQFNRETKSAKQTVLGYECDVIVYTPKTLDENAPMQLQKLVVYTSPLFTDAINFAHPFYLEENQGILRLDVYYLNSETPTLVMKPKEIKEIKLTAHDLISRTTTPVYPQDDINWGFKALAIMMSGWGALEN
;
A
#
# COMPACT_ATOMS: atom_id res chain seq x y z
N MET A 1 2.09 11.80 33.00
CA MET A 1 0.97 12.58 32.39
C MET A 1 -0.12 11.60 31.98
N LYS A 2 -1.40 12.01 31.93
CA LYS A 2 -2.46 11.16 31.37
C LYS A 2 -2.31 11.16 29.85
N LYS A 3 -2.19 9.99 29.20
CA LYS A 3 -2.43 9.90 27.75
C LYS A 3 -3.89 10.31 27.51
N VAL A 4 -4.11 11.28 26.64
CA VAL A 4 -5.47 11.59 26.17
C VAL A 4 -5.85 10.49 25.20
N ILE A 5 -6.89 9.72 25.53
CA ILE A 5 -7.48 8.77 24.59
C ILE A 5 -8.29 9.61 23.59
N VAL A 6 -7.64 10.02 22.51
CA VAL A 6 -8.31 10.56 21.34
C VAL A 6 -9.04 9.39 20.68
N SER A 7 -10.36 9.45 20.60
CA SER A 7 -11.16 8.39 19.98
C SER A 7 -10.77 8.23 18.50
N SER A 8 -10.36 7.03 18.10
CA SER A 8 -9.61 6.74 16.87
C SER A 8 -10.47 6.72 15.59
N LEU A 9 -11.31 7.73 15.40
CA LEU A 9 -12.14 7.95 14.20
C LEU A 9 -11.34 8.30 12.93
N LEU A 10 -10.01 8.49 13.05
CA LEU A 10 -9.12 8.85 11.95
C LEU A 10 -8.28 7.67 11.39
N SER A 11 -8.52 6.44 11.87
CA SER A 11 -7.73 5.23 11.56
C SER A 11 -7.95 4.64 10.16
N VAL A 12 -8.24 5.47 9.15
CA VAL A 12 -8.85 5.07 7.86
C VAL A 12 -8.08 5.62 6.66
N PHE A 13 -6.74 5.80 6.77
CA PHE A 13 -5.97 6.44 5.71
C PHE A 13 -4.60 5.83 5.39
N PHE A 14 -4.42 5.57 4.09
CA PHE A 14 -3.16 5.38 3.36
C PHE A 14 -2.55 3.97 3.44
N LEU A 15 -2.85 3.13 2.44
CA LEU A 15 -2.21 1.82 2.21
C LEU A 15 -1.82 1.69 0.71
N PHE A 16 -0.55 1.46 0.37
CA PHE A 16 -0.12 1.32 -1.05
C PHE A 16 1.13 0.43 -1.23
N SER A 17 1.08 -0.52 -2.19
CA SER A 17 2.12 -0.89 -3.20
C SER A 17 1.74 -2.14 -4.07
N CYS A 18 2.15 -2.21 -5.37
CA CYS A 18 1.57 -2.98 -6.53
C CYS A 18 2.62 -3.17 -7.71
N SER A 19 2.45 -3.56 -9.02
CA SER A 19 1.56 -4.47 -9.86
C SER A 19 2.36 -5.78 -10.30
N SER A 20 2.21 -6.81 -11.21
CA SER A 20 1.35 -7.50 -12.22
C SER A 20 1.60 -9.08 -12.22
N SER A 21 0.59 -9.97 -12.38
CA SER A 21 0.29 -11.16 -11.49
C SER A 21 0.54 -12.65 -11.90
N ASP A 22 0.40 -13.63 -10.97
CA ASP A 22 -0.13 -15.00 -11.27
C ASP A 22 -0.93 -15.79 -10.17
N GLU A 23 -1.52 -16.93 -10.61
CA GLU A 23 -2.61 -17.84 -10.14
C GLU A 23 -3.14 -17.84 -8.69
N ASN A 24 -4.44 -18.18 -8.57
CA ASN A 24 -5.07 -18.75 -7.36
C ASN A 24 -5.74 -20.12 -7.62
N LYS A 25 -4.92 -21.10 -8.01
CA LYS A 25 -5.08 -22.49 -7.54
C LYS A 25 -4.08 -22.69 -6.40
N LEU A 26 -4.18 -23.77 -5.64
CA LEU A 26 -3.00 -24.31 -4.95
C LEU A 26 -2.11 -24.98 -6.01
N PRO A 27 -0.95 -24.42 -6.38
CA PRO A 27 -0.12 -24.97 -7.43
C PRO A 27 0.92 -25.88 -6.77
N ASP A 28 0.60 -27.17 -6.69
CA ASP A 28 1.60 -28.22 -6.40
C ASP A 28 2.48 -28.40 -7.65
N ASN A 29 3.35 -27.41 -7.89
CA ASN A 29 4.11 -27.22 -9.11
C ASN A 29 5.46 -26.52 -8.83
N ASN A 30 6.51 -27.31 -8.62
CA ASN A 30 7.84 -27.21 -9.25
C ASN A 30 8.50 -25.84 -9.53
N HIS A 31 8.15 -24.77 -8.83
CA HIS A 31 9.06 -23.62 -8.70
C HIS A 31 10.24 -24.05 -7.84
N GLU A 32 11.45 -23.87 -8.36
CA GLU A 32 12.68 -24.08 -7.62
C GLU A 32 12.67 -23.20 -6.37
N ILE A 33 12.93 -23.79 -5.20
CA ILE A 33 12.95 -23.05 -3.94
C ILE A 33 14.21 -22.18 -3.98
N ILE A 34 14.01 -20.87 -3.95
CA ILE A 34 15.12 -19.91 -3.94
C ILE A 34 15.72 -19.92 -2.54
N ASP A 35 17.00 -20.24 -2.43
CA ASP A 35 17.79 -20.23 -1.18
C ASP A 35 18.81 -19.08 -1.12
N THR A 36 18.93 -18.30 -2.19
CA THR A 36 19.82 -17.14 -2.31
C THR A 36 19.17 -15.84 -1.79
N PRO A 37 19.87 -15.01 -0.99
CA PRO A 37 19.36 -13.73 -0.54
C PRO A 37 19.16 -12.71 -1.68
N PHE A 38 17.95 -12.17 -1.79
CA PHE A 38 17.62 -11.07 -2.70
C PHE A 38 18.21 -9.77 -2.16
N THR A 39 19.31 -9.31 -2.79
CA THR A 39 20.10 -8.16 -2.34
C THR A 39 19.98 -6.92 -3.24
N GLU A 40 19.66 -7.09 -4.52
CA GLU A 40 19.50 -5.99 -5.47
C GLU A 40 18.52 -6.37 -6.59
N GLY A 41 17.50 -5.54 -6.83
CA GLY A 41 16.55 -5.80 -7.90
C GLY A 41 15.26 -4.98 -7.86
N PHE A 42 14.33 -5.42 -8.70
CA PHE A 42 13.02 -4.85 -8.90
C PHE A 42 11.95 -5.81 -8.38
N VAL A 43 10.95 -5.29 -7.69
CA VAL A 43 9.76 -6.05 -7.28
C VAL A 43 8.52 -5.33 -7.77
N GLU A 44 7.65 -6.06 -8.43
CA GLU A 44 6.30 -5.66 -8.75
C GLU A 44 5.38 -6.38 -7.72
N MET A 45 4.61 -5.63 -6.95
CA MET A 45 3.72 -6.11 -5.86
C MET A 45 2.26 -6.22 -6.31
N GLY A 46 1.30 -6.67 -5.52
CA GLY A 46 -0.09 -6.70 -5.98
C GLY A 46 -1.10 -6.51 -4.92
N ILE A 47 -1.88 -5.44 -5.07
CA ILE A 47 -3.08 -5.19 -4.27
C ILE A 47 -4.26 -5.86 -4.97
N PHE A 48 -4.76 -6.92 -4.37
CA PHE A 48 -5.96 -7.64 -4.80
C PHE A 48 -7.05 -7.52 -3.76
N SER A 49 -8.30 -7.70 -4.16
CA SER A 49 -9.42 -7.98 -3.25
C SER A 49 -10.31 -9.05 -3.89
N ASN A 50 -10.59 -10.14 -3.18
CA ASN A 50 -11.22 -11.36 -3.74
C ASN A 50 -10.63 -11.76 -5.12
N ASP A 51 -9.30 -11.88 -5.18
CA ASP A 51 -8.49 -12.18 -6.38
C ASP A 51 -8.56 -11.18 -7.55
N ILE A 52 -9.38 -10.13 -7.46
CA ILE A 52 -9.42 -9.05 -8.45
C ILE A 52 -8.27 -8.07 -8.17
N ASP A 53 -7.38 -7.95 -9.16
CA ASP A 53 -6.22 -7.06 -9.16
C ASP A 53 -6.65 -5.59 -9.33
N LEU A 54 -6.56 -4.81 -8.24
CA LEU A 54 -7.07 -3.44 -8.20
C LEU A 54 -6.23 -2.49 -9.08
N GLY A 55 -4.98 -2.83 -9.38
CA GLY A 55 -4.12 -2.03 -10.24
C GLY A 55 -4.66 -1.88 -11.66
N LYS A 56 -5.48 -2.83 -12.13
CA LYS A 56 -6.05 -2.81 -13.49
C LYS A 56 -7.03 -1.66 -13.79
N LEU A 57 -7.39 -0.80 -12.82
CA LEU A 57 -8.12 0.45 -13.09
C LEU A 57 -7.18 1.62 -13.43
N ILE A 58 -5.91 1.55 -13.04
CA ILE A 58 -4.90 2.60 -13.20
C ILE A 58 -4.38 2.65 -14.64
N GLY A 59 -3.80 3.78 -15.03
CA GLY A 59 -3.26 4.02 -16.37
C GLY A 59 -4.31 4.16 -17.49
N LYS A 60 -5.52 3.64 -17.30
CA LYS A 60 -6.62 3.63 -18.28
C LYS A 60 -7.38 4.95 -18.43
N ILE A 61 -7.03 5.99 -17.66
CA ILE A 61 -7.66 7.33 -17.69
C ILE A 61 -6.58 8.41 -17.76
N ASP A 62 -6.71 9.30 -18.75
CA ASP A 62 -5.85 10.46 -18.91
C ASP A 62 -6.40 11.67 -18.13
N PHE A 63 -5.92 11.81 -16.89
CA PHE A 63 -6.23 12.91 -15.97
C PHE A 63 -5.68 14.29 -16.41
N SER A 64 -4.97 14.38 -17.55
CA SER A 64 -4.61 15.67 -18.18
C SER A 64 -5.73 16.26 -19.06
N LYS A 65 -6.83 15.54 -19.28
CA LYS A 65 -7.98 16.00 -20.10
C LYS A 65 -9.11 16.53 -19.24
N ALA A 66 -9.89 17.45 -19.82
CA ALA A 66 -11.10 17.97 -19.19
C ALA A 66 -12.23 16.92 -19.04
N ASN A 67 -12.20 15.81 -19.78
CA ASN A 67 -13.27 14.81 -19.81
C ASN A 67 -12.96 13.52 -19.03
N VAL A 68 -12.26 13.63 -17.90
CA VAL A 68 -11.92 12.50 -17.00
C VAL A 68 -13.13 11.61 -16.70
N LYS A 69 -14.29 12.24 -16.44
CA LYS A 69 -15.55 11.56 -16.18
C LYS A 69 -16.07 10.73 -17.35
N GLU A 70 -16.08 11.28 -18.57
CA GLU A 70 -16.48 10.53 -19.77
C GLU A 70 -15.57 9.33 -20.00
N GLN A 71 -14.27 9.48 -19.74
CA GLN A 71 -13.30 8.38 -19.82
C GLN A 71 -13.61 7.29 -18.77
N TYR A 72 -13.91 7.66 -17.52
CA TYR A 72 -14.28 6.74 -16.45
C TYR A 72 -15.61 6.01 -16.74
N GLU A 73 -16.66 6.74 -17.12
CA GLU A 73 -17.97 6.17 -17.45
C GLU A 73 -17.86 5.19 -18.64
N LYS A 74 -17.10 5.56 -19.67
CA LYS A 74 -16.81 4.69 -20.81
C LYS A 74 -15.97 3.48 -20.39
N LEU A 75 -15.00 3.64 -19.48
CA LEU A 75 -14.15 2.56 -18.99
C LEU A 75 -14.99 1.51 -18.25
N VAL A 76 -15.76 1.92 -17.24
CA VAL A 76 -16.63 1.02 -16.45
C VAL A 76 -17.70 0.34 -17.31
N ALA A 77 -18.14 0.99 -18.40
CA ALA A 77 -19.12 0.42 -19.33
C ALA A 77 -18.54 -0.59 -20.34
N ASN A 78 -17.23 -0.60 -20.61
CA ASN A 78 -16.63 -1.37 -21.73
C ASN A 78 -15.44 -2.27 -21.34
N ASP A 79 -14.82 -2.07 -20.17
CA ASP A 79 -13.66 -2.84 -19.69
C ASP A 79 -14.08 -3.79 -18.55
N ALA A 80 -13.84 -5.08 -18.76
CA ALA A 80 -14.31 -6.13 -17.85
C ALA A 80 -13.60 -6.12 -16.49
N ASP A 81 -12.32 -5.75 -16.45
CA ASP A 81 -11.54 -5.66 -15.20
C ASP A 81 -11.98 -4.42 -14.39
N ALA A 82 -12.14 -3.26 -15.04
CA ALA A 82 -12.67 -2.06 -14.40
C ALA A 82 -14.08 -2.30 -13.86
N LYS A 83 -14.96 -2.96 -14.62
CA LYS A 83 -16.29 -3.33 -14.13
C LYS A 83 -16.23 -4.27 -12.92
N ALA A 84 -15.39 -5.30 -12.95
CA ALA A 84 -15.23 -6.24 -11.84
C ALA A 84 -14.77 -5.53 -10.54
N ILE A 85 -13.84 -4.57 -10.64
CA ILE A 85 -13.38 -3.75 -9.51
C ILE A 85 -14.55 -2.94 -8.91
N ILE A 86 -15.35 -2.27 -9.73
CA ILE A 86 -16.49 -1.46 -9.24
C ILE A 86 -17.61 -2.33 -8.67
N ASP A 87 -17.95 -3.46 -9.31
CA ASP A 87 -18.94 -4.41 -8.79
C ASP A 87 -18.50 -5.02 -7.44
N LEU A 88 -17.20 -5.29 -7.28
CA LEU A 88 -16.61 -5.76 -6.02
C LEU A 88 -16.70 -4.70 -4.91
N ILE A 89 -16.32 -3.45 -5.19
CA ILE A 89 -16.39 -2.34 -4.23
C ILE A 89 -17.83 -2.11 -3.78
N ALA A 90 -18.81 -2.17 -4.69
CA ALA A 90 -20.22 -2.13 -4.35
C ALA A 90 -20.65 -3.33 -3.48
N THR A 91 -20.17 -4.54 -3.79
CA THR A 91 -20.45 -5.76 -3.01
C THR A 91 -19.90 -5.67 -1.58
N ILE A 92 -18.68 -5.16 -1.40
CA ILE A 92 -18.09 -4.91 -0.08
C ILE A 92 -18.84 -3.77 0.63
N GLY A 93 -19.25 -2.73 -0.10
CA GLY A 93 -19.94 -1.56 0.46
C GLY A 93 -21.31 -1.90 1.05
N ASN A 94 -22.01 -2.87 0.47
CA ASN A 94 -23.24 -3.45 1.01
C ASN A 94 -23.04 -4.23 2.32
N GLN A 95 -21.79 -4.60 2.67
CA GLN A 95 -21.44 -5.27 3.94
C GLN A 95 -20.87 -4.27 4.97
N ASN A 96 -19.91 -3.45 4.55
CA ASN A 96 -19.37 -2.33 5.33
C ASN A 96 -18.85 -1.22 4.40
N PRO A 97 -19.46 -0.01 4.40
CA PRO A 97 -19.03 1.11 3.57
C PRO A 97 -17.59 1.59 3.81
N LEU A 98 -17.05 1.48 5.04
CA LEU A 98 -15.67 1.85 5.34
C LEU A 98 -14.67 0.80 4.83
N ALA A 99 -15.02 -0.49 4.84
CA ALA A 99 -14.20 -1.52 4.22
C ALA A 99 -14.13 -1.34 2.69
N ALA A 100 -15.25 -0.95 2.05
CA ALA A 100 -15.26 -0.58 0.64
C ALA A 100 -14.44 0.70 0.37
N TRP A 101 -14.55 1.71 1.24
CA TRP A 101 -13.72 2.91 1.17
C TRP A 101 -12.22 2.59 1.28
N ALA A 102 -11.84 1.67 2.18
CA ALA A 102 -10.46 1.18 2.27
C ALA A 102 -10.01 0.52 0.96
N VAL A 103 -10.85 -0.32 0.34
CA VAL A 103 -10.55 -0.94 -0.98
C VAL A 103 -10.43 0.12 -2.09
N THR A 104 -11.33 1.11 -2.14
CA THR A 104 -11.25 2.25 -3.09
C THR A 104 -9.96 3.07 -2.91
N LEU A 105 -9.56 3.32 -1.66
CA LEU A 105 -8.29 3.97 -1.33
C LEU A 105 -7.06 3.08 -1.63
N ASN A 106 -7.23 1.82 -2.01
CA ASN A 106 -6.17 0.86 -2.32
C ASN A 106 -6.01 0.58 -3.82
N ILE A 107 -6.77 1.26 -4.68
CA ILE A 107 -6.63 1.13 -6.13
C ILE A 107 -5.36 1.87 -6.57
N ALA A 108 -4.30 1.10 -6.86
CA ALA A 108 -3.01 1.60 -7.32
C ALA A 108 -2.24 0.57 -8.17
N GLU A 109 -1.30 1.07 -8.97
CA GLU A 109 -0.14 0.37 -9.54
C GLU A 109 1.14 0.85 -8.84
N CYS A 110 2.22 0.07 -8.85
CA CYS A 110 3.48 0.45 -8.22
C CYS A 110 4.64 -0.42 -8.70
N THR A 111 5.86 -0.06 -8.28
CA THR A 111 7.07 -0.89 -8.32
C THR A 111 7.94 -0.60 -7.08
N TYR A 112 8.79 -1.55 -6.68
CA TYR A 112 9.91 -1.32 -5.75
C TYR A 112 11.24 -1.48 -6.49
N ASN A 113 12.14 -0.53 -6.29
CA ASN A 113 13.57 -0.71 -6.53
C ASN A 113 14.25 -0.91 -5.17
N ILE A 114 14.94 -2.05 -4.99
CA ILE A 114 15.51 -2.49 -3.71
C ILE A 114 17.01 -2.75 -3.87
N LYS A 115 17.82 -2.26 -2.92
CA LYS A 115 19.27 -2.42 -2.90
C LYS A 115 19.82 -2.45 -1.47
N ASN A 116 19.99 -3.66 -0.93
CA ASN A 116 20.47 -3.94 0.43
C ASN A 116 19.58 -3.31 1.53
N ASP A 117 19.95 -2.11 1.99
CA ASP A 117 19.26 -1.34 3.04
C ASP A 117 18.43 -0.17 2.48
N GLU A 118 18.38 -0.02 1.15
CA GLU A 118 17.75 1.09 0.44
C GLU A 118 16.58 0.58 -0.42
N VAL A 119 15.43 1.27 -0.33
CA VAL A 119 14.19 0.95 -1.04
C VAL A 119 13.55 2.23 -1.56
N LEU A 120 13.19 2.23 -2.85
CA LEU A 120 12.30 3.22 -3.44
C LEU A 120 11.05 2.53 -4.00
N GLY A 121 9.93 2.69 -3.31
CA GLY A 121 8.61 2.40 -3.85
C GLY A 121 8.11 3.56 -4.71
N LYS A 122 7.69 3.27 -5.93
CA LYS A 122 6.98 4.22 -6.81
C LYS A 122 5.54 3.75 -6.97
N VAL A 123 4.57 4.66 -6.83
CA VAL A 123 3.14 4.33 -6.87
C VAL A 123 2.40 5.26 -7.83
N CYS A 124 1.43 4.72 -8.54
CA CYS A 124 0.43 5.42 -9.34
C CYS A 124 -0.96 5.01 -8.82
N GLY A 125 -1.68 5.92 -8.18
CA GLY A 125 -3.06 5.68 -7.75
C GLY A 125 -4.07 6.36 -8.66
N PHE A 126 -5.34 6.31 -8.27
CA PHE A 126 -6.41 6.93 -9.06
C PHE A 126 -6.30 8.47 -9.10
N GLY A 127 -5.60 8.98 -10.11
CA GLY A 127 -5.39 10.42 -10.35
C GLY A 127 -4.18 11.06 -9.66
N TRP A 128 -3.23 10.26 -9.14
CA TRP A 128 -2.04 10.77 -8.44
C TRP A 128 -0.88 9.77 -8.48
N THR A 129 0.32 10.21 -8.11
CA THR A 129 1.51 9.35 -7.96
C THR A 129 2.25 9.66 -6.66
N MET A 130 3.05 8.70 -6.19
CA MET A 130 3.86 8.83 -4.98
C MET A 130 5.24 8.19 -5.17
N ASP A 131 6.25 8.74 -4.51
CA ASP A 131 7.54 8.10 -4.28
C ASP A 131 7.72 7.91 -2.76
N ASN A 132 7.78 6.66 -2.28
CA ASN A 132 8.07 6.29 -0.90
C ASN A 132 9.51 5.77 -0.80
N TYR A 133 10.39 6.53 -0.14
CA TYR A 133 11.82 6.25 -0.05
C TYR A 133 12.22 5.91 1.37
N TYR A 134 13.06 4.88 1.52
CA TYR A 134 13.73 4.52 2.76
C TYR A 134 15.17 4.08 2.51
N ASN A 135 16.09 4.57 3.34
CA ASN A 135 17.45 4.07 3.43
C ASN A 135 17.79 3.83 4.91
N LYS A 136 17.75 2.55 5.30
CA LYS A 136 18.01 2.07 6.65
C LYS A 136 19.43 2.40 7.10
N SER A 137 20.42 2.26 6.21
CA SER A 137 21.83 2.55 6.52
C SER A 137 22.11 4.04 6.81
N GLN A 138 21.33 4.94 6.19
CA GLN A 138 21.41 6.39 6.41
C GLN A 138 20.40 6.89 7.45
N ASN A 139 19.50 6.03 7.93
CA ASN A 139 18.34 6.37 8.78
C ASN A 139 17.51 7.53 8.17
N GLN A 140 17.28 7.47 6.86
CA GLN A 140 16.56 8.50 6.10
C GLN A 140 15.32 7.89 5.46
N ALA A 141 14.19 8.59 5.56
CA ALA A 141 12.99 8.29 4.82
C ALA A 141 12.41 9.58 4.19
N GLY A 142 11.58 9.42 3.16
CA GLY A 142 10.86 10.53 2.57
C GLY A 142 9.71 10.09 1.67
N LEU A 143 8.64 10.90 1.66
CA LEU A 143 7.38 10.57 1.02
C LEU A 143 6.91 11.76 0.16
N TYR A 144 6.95 11.60 -1.15
CA TYR A 144 6.50 12.57 -2.14
C TYR A 144 5.15 12.16 -2.70
N LEU A 145 4.18 13.06 -2.79
CA LEU A 145 2.92 12.83 -3.50
C LEU A 145 2.64 13.96 -4.50
N GLU A 146 2.04 13.62 -5.64
CA GLU A 146 1.72 14.55 -6.73
C GLU A 146 0.44 14.14 -7.48
N THR A 147 -0.49 15.06 -7.69
CA THR A 147 -1.70 14.81 -8.49
C THR A 147 -1.39 14.76 -9.98
N LEU A 148 -2.05 13.85 -10.69
CA LEU A 148 -2.07 13.79 -12.14
C LEU A 148 -3.15 14.72 -12.73
N VAL A 149 -4.13 15.15 -11.92
CA VAL A 149 -5.28 15.95 -12.35
C VAL A 149 -4.86 17.36 -12.74
N GLN A 150 -4.98 17.71 -14.02
CA GLN A 150 -4.65 19.05 -14.51
C GLN A 150 -5.90 19.93 -14.62
N THR A 151 -6.17 20.67 -13.54
CA THR A 151 -7.20 21.72 -13.48
C THR A 151 -6.61 22.99 -12.88
N ASP A 152 -7.16 24.13 -13.31
CA ASP A 152 -6.99 25.46 -12.74
C ASP A 152 -7.51 25.58 -11.28
N LYS A 153 -8.35 24.64 -10.82
CA LYS A 153 -8.88 24.59 -9.46
C LYS A 153 -7.85 24.15 -8.39
N ILE A 154 -6.72 23.56 -8.79
CA ILE A 154 -5.66 23.09 -7.88
C ILE A 154 -4.41 23.95 -8.11
N THR A 155 -3.94 24.64 -7.07
CA THR A 155 -2.74 25.50 -7.19
C THR A 155 -1.48 24.65 -7.35
N GLU A 156 -0.44 25.19 -7.99
CA GLU A 156 0.86 24.51 -8.13
C GLU A 156 1.53 24.14 -6.78
N GLN A 157 1.14 24.78 -5.66
CA GLN A 157 1.59 24.44 -4.30
C GLN A 157 0.72 23.35 -3.63
N ASP A 158 -0.45 23.05 -4.19
CA ASP A 158 -1.36 22.00 -3.72
C ASP A 158 -1.31 20.75 -4.61
N LYS A 159 -0.78 20.87 -5.83
CA LYS A 159 -0.57 19.72 -6.73
C LYS A 159 0.41 18.68 -6.16
N LYS A 160 1.35 19.07 -5.29
CA LYS A 160 2.39 18.17 -4.77
C LYS A 160 2.90 18.54 -3.38
N ILE A 161 3.34 17.54 -2.64
CA ILE A 161 3.93 17.66 -1.30
C ILE A 161 5.11 16.70 -1.14
N TYR A 162 5.99 17.01 -0.18
CA TYR A 162 7.07 16.13 0.23
C TYR A 162 7.29 16.20 1.74
N SER A 163 7.41 15.04 2.39
CA SER A 163 7.93 14.93 3.75
C SER A 163 9.26 14.18 3.75
N SER A 164 10.15 14.53 4.68
CA SER A 164 11.44 13.87 4.88
C SER A 164 11.73 13.79 6.37
N TYR A 165 12.17 12.62 6.83
CA TYR A 165 12.27 12.30 8.26
C TYR A 165 13.27 11.17 8.52
N LYS A 166 13.55 10.89 9.79
CA LYS A 166 14.42 9.80 10.23
C LYS A 166 13.60 8.78 11.00
N PRO A 167 13.43 7.54 10.51
CA PRO A 167 12.62 6.54 11.21
C PRO A 167 13.01 6.29 12.67
N SER A 168 14.30 6.39 13.04
CA SER A 168 14.71 6.23 14.44
C SER A 168 14.23 7.33 15.40
N GLU A 169 13.80 8.49 14.90
CA GLU A 169 13.33 9.61 15.73
C GLU A 169 11.81 9.55 15.98
N TYR A 170 11.08 8.81 15.13
CA TYR A 170 9.61 8.72 15.16
C TYR A 170 9.08 7.30 15.44
N GLY A 171 9.91 6.27 15.28
CA GLY A 171 9.57 4.86 15.55
C GLY A 171 8.68 4.19 14.51
N THR A 172 7.96 4.95 13.69
CA THR A 172 7.02 4.45 12.65
C THR A 172 7.03 5.30 11.38
N SER A 173 6.39 4.80 10.32
CA SER A 173 6.22 5.44 9.02
C SER A 173 4.95 6.29 8.90
N GLY A 174 4.84 7.34 9.71
CA GLY A 174 3.92 8.48 9.49
C GLY A 174 2.90 8.69 10.60
N ALA A 175 2.54 9.95 10.87
CA ALA A 175 1.63 10.34 11.95
C ALA A 175 0.14 9.96 11.74
N ILE A 176 -0.14 8.92 10.95
CA ILE A 176 -1.47 8.54 10.44
C ILE A 176 -1.76 7.03 10.54
N ASN A 177 -0.73 6.16 10.57
CA ASN A 177 -0.88 4.69 10.62
C ASN A 177 -0.36 4.05 11.94
N ASP A 178 -0.69 4.65 13.08
CA ASP A 178 -0.37 4.10 14.41
C ASP A 178 -1.34 2.96 14.81
N VAL A 179 -1.29 1.85 14.06
CA VAL A 179 -1.92 0.59 14.47
C VAL A 179 -1.06 -0.01 15.57
N ASP A 180 -1.46 0.19 16.83
CA ASP A 180 -0.76 -0.36 17.99
C ASP A 180 -0.83 -1.89 18.01
N PHE A 181 0.14 -2.54 17.35
CA PHE A 181 0.27 -4.00 17.31
C PHE A 181 0.58 -4.61 18.69
N SER A 182 0.89 -3.81 19.73
CA SER A 182 0.91 -4.32 21.12
C SER A 182 -0.50 -4.69 21.63
N GLN A 183 -1.57 -4.20 20.98
CA GLN A 183 -2.95 -4.66 21.20
C GLN A 183 -3.31 -5.95 20.44
N PHE A 184 -2.37 -6.55 19.71
CA PHE A 184 -2.59 -7.79 18.95
C PHE A 184 -1.85 -8.98 19.58
N ASN A 185 -2.37 -10.18 19.37
CA ASN A 185 -1.65 -11.44 19.59
C ASN A 185 -0.91 -11.77 18.29
N ARG A 186 0.38 -12.10 18.37
CA ARG A 186 1.22 -12.52 17.23
C ARG A 186 1.51 -14.02 17.34
N GLU A 187 1.13 -14.79 16.33
CA GLU A 187 1.30 -16.25 16.28
C GLU A 187 2.03 -16.67 15.00
N THR A 188 3.27 -17.15 15.10
CA THR A 188 3.98 -17.78 13.98
C THR A 188 3.47 -19.22 13.80
N LYS A 189 3.02 -19.57 12.60
CA LYS A 189 2.54 -20.91 12.23
C LYS A 189 3.71 -21.84 11.93
N SER A 190 3.52 -23.13 12.21
CA SER A 190 4.49 -24.19 11.89
C SER A 190 4.53 -24.57 10.41
N ALA A 191 3.43 -24.31 9.67
CA ALA A 191 3.38 -24.50 8.23
C ALA A 191 3.87 -23.22 7.53
N LYS A 192 4.95 -23.36 6.76
CA LYS A 192 5.48 -22.32 5.88
C LYS A 192 4.69 -22.25 4.57
N GLN A 193 4.87 -21.16 3.83
CA GLN A 193 4.23 -20.94 2.52
C GLN A 193 5.22 -20.29 1.55
N THR A 194 5.13 -20.63 0.27
CA THR A 194 6.02 -20.10 -0.77
C THR A 194 5.40 -18.88 -1.45
N VAL A 195 6.21 -17.86 -1.72
CA VAL A 195 5.82 -16.63 -2.42
C VAL A 195 6.83 -16.38 -3.55
N LEU A 196 6.42 -16.64 -4.80
CA LEU A 196 7.28 -16.57 -6.01
C LEU A 196 8.65 -17.27 -5.84
N GLY A 197 8.65 -18.52 -5.35
CA GLY A 197 9.86 -19.32 -5.12
C GLY A 197 10.54 -19.11 -3.75
N TYR A 198 10.30 -17.98 -3.08
CA TYR A 198 10.84 -17.71 -1.75
C TYR A 198 10.02 -18.40 -0.65
N GLU A 199 10.68 -19.19 0.20
CA GLU A 199 10.05 -19.76 1.39
C GLU A 199 9.78 -18.64 2.42
N CYS A 200 8.56 -18.59 2.96
CA CYS A 200 8.14 -17.65 3.98
C CYS A 200 7.63 -18.32 5.26
N ASP A 201 8.02 -17.77 6.41
CA ASP A 201 7.33 -17.99 7.67
C ASP A 201 5.96 -17.26 7.64
N VAL A 202 4.92 -17.89 8.17
CA VAL A 202 3.56 -17.32 8.19
C VAL A 202 3.21 -16.87 9.61
N ILE A 203 2.90 -15.59 9.77
CA ILE A 203 2.64 -14.95 11.07
C ILE A 203 1.22 -14.39 11.05
N VAL A 204 0.41 -14.72 12.05
CA VAL A 204 -0.96 -14.23 12.19
C VAL A 204 -1.05 -13.26 13.36
N TYR A 205 -1.58 -12.07 13.08
CA TYR A 205 -1.94 -11.05 14.04
C TYR A 205 -3.46 -11.02 14.22
N THR A 206 -3.94 -11.13 15.46
CA THR A 206 -5.36 -10.97 15.83
C THR A 206 -5.51 -9.97 16.99
N PRO A 207 -6.51 -9.07 16.99
CA PRO A 207 -6.76 -8.18 18.11
C PRO A 207 -6.97 -8.94 19.43
N LYS A 208 -6.41 -8.43 20.53
CA LYS A 208 -6.70 -8.92 21.89
C LYS A 208 -8.14 -8.60 22.32
N THR A 209 -8.72 -7.54 21.75
CA THR A 209 -10.10 -7.10 21.95
C THR A 209 -10.67 -6.59 20.64
N LEU A 210 -11.88 -7.04 20.30
CA LEU A 210 -12.71 -6.41 19.27
C LEU A 210 -13.66 -5.41 19.93
N ASP A 211 -13.86 -4.24 19.31
CA ASP A 211 -14.92 -3.31 19.69
C ASP A 211 -16.07 -3.45 18.69
N GLU A 212 -17.18 -4.06 19.13
CA GLU A 212 -18.39 -4.26 18.34
C GLU A 212 -19.05 -2.93 17.90
N ASN A 213 -18.64 -1.80 18.48
CA ASN A 213 -19.12 -0.46 18.15
C ASN A 213 -18.18 0.28 17.18
N ALA A 214 -16.97 -0.24 16.91
CA ALA A 214 -16.04 0.37 15.97
C ALA A 214 -16.58 0.19 14.53
N PRO A 215 -16.81 1.27 13.76
CA PRO A 215 -17.44 1.16 12.45
C PRO A 215 -16.54 0.45 11.42
N MET A 216 -15.23 0.38 11.69
CA MET A 216 -14.30 -0.55 11.06
C MET A 216 -13.16 -0.85 12.05
N GLN A 217 -12.74 -2.12 12.11
CA GLN A 217 -11.54 -2.56 12.85
C GLN A 217 -10.83 -3.65 12.05
N LEU A 218 -9.49 -3.65 12.05
CA LEU A 218 -8.67 -4.74 11.52
C LEU A 218 -8.92 -6.02 12.33
N GLN A 219 -9.67 -6.97 11.76
CA GLN A 219 -10.07 -8.22 12.41
C GLN A 219 -8.91 -9.23 12.51
N LYS A 220 -8.05 -9.23 11.49
CA LYS A 220 -6.89 -10.14 11.34
C LYS A 220 -5.93 -9.55 10.32
N LEU A 221 -4.64 -9.80 10.51
CA LEU A 221 -3.59 -9.56 9.51
C LEU A 221 -2.72 -10.82 9.43
N VAL A 222 -2.52 -11.37 8.24
CA VAL A 222 -1.56 -12.47 8.04
C VAL A 222 -0.37 -11.92 7.27
N VAL A 223 0.83 -12.21 7.76
CA VAL A 223 2.09 -11.68 7.28
C VAL A 223 2.97 -12.85 6.84
N TYR A 224 3.60 -12.73 5.69
CA TYR A 224 4.46 -13.74 5.10
C TYR A 224 5.86 -13.13 4.96
N THR A 225 6.80 -13.58 5.79
CA THR A 225 8.16 -13.05 5.84
C THR A 225 9.17 -14.06 5.30
N SER A 226 10.13 -13.62 4.49
CA SER A 226 11.24 -14.46 4.05
C SER A 226 12.58 -13.94 4.61
N PRO A 227 13.45 -14.81 5.16
CA PRO A 227 14.77 -14.40 5.65
C PRO A 227 15.76 -14.08 4.51
N LEU A 228 15.35 -14.30 3.26
CA LEU A 228 16.12 -13.99 2.06
C LEU A 228 15.88 -12.55 1.57
N PHE A 229 14.93 -11.82 2.15
CA PHE A 229 14.70 -10.40 1.88
C PHE A 229 15.12 -9.53 3.06
N THR A 230 15.65 -8.36 2.73
CA THR A 230 15.86 -7.24 3.66
C THR A 230 14.55 -6.83 4.34
N ASP A 231 14.59 -6.54 5.64
CA ASP A 231 13.50 -5.91 6.38
C ASP A 231 13.27 -4.45 5.95
N ALA A 232 14.19 -3.85 5.16
CA ALA A 232 13.97 -2.53 4.57
C ALA A 232 12.75 -2.47 3.65
N ILE A 233 12.32 -3.59 3.05
CA ILE A 233 11.07 -3.68 2.27
C ILE A 233 9.82 -3.40 3.13
N ASN A 234 9.90 -3.62 4.46
CA ASN A 234 8.78 -3.48 5.37
C ASN A 234 8.30 -2.03 5.48
N PHE A 235 9.14 -1.07 5.13
CA PHE A 235 8.83 0.35 5.08
C PHE A 235 8.00 0.77 3.85
N ALA A 236 7.97 -0.06 2.81
CA ALA A 236 7.15 0.16 1.62
C ALA A 236 5.71 -0.38 1.80
N HIS A 237 5.48 -1.19 2.83
CA HIS A 237 4.17 -1.74 3.18
C HIS A 237 3.31 -0.79 4.01
N PRO A 238 1.97 -0.95 4.01
CA PRO A 238 1.05 -0.07 4.72
C PRO A 238 1.13 -0.13 6.25
N PHE A 239 1.48 -1.29 6.81
CA PHE A 239 1.53 -1.52 8.24
C PHE A 239 2.98 -1.57 8.69
N TYR A 240 3.38 -0.63 9.55
CA TYR A 240 4.68 -0.71 10.20
C TYR A 240 4.65 -1.88 11.20
N LEU A 241 5.33 -2.97 10.83
CA LEU A 241 5.43 -4.21 11.59
C LEU A 241 6.90 -4.41 11.96
N GLU A 242 7.17 -4.68 13.25
CA GLU A 242 8.52 -4.96 13.76
C GLU A 242 9.00 -6.38 13.41
N GLU A 243 8.81 -6.80 12.16
CA GLU A 243 9.32 -8.07 11.63
C GLU A 243 10.78 -7.92 11.20
N ASN A 244 11.62 -8.87 11.61
CA ASN A 244 13.08 -8.85 11.39
C ASN A 244 13.51 -9.53 10.07
N GLN A 245 12.55 -9.77 9.19
CA GLN A 245 12.67 -10.42 7.89
C GLN A 245 11.87 -9.58 6.88
N GLY A 246 12.23 -9.63 5.60
CA GLY A 246 11.45 -8.96 4.56
C GLY A 246 10.07 -9.59 4.39
N ILE A 247 9.02 -8.80 4.63
CA ILE A 247 7.64 -9.14 4.36
C ILE A 247 7.44 -9.18 2.85
N LEU A 248 7.03 -10.32 2.32
CA LEU A 248 6.64 -10.47 0.93
C LEU A 248 5.12 -10.33 0.76
N ARG A 249 4.31 -10.88 1.66
CA ARG A 249 2.84 -10.83 1.54
C ARG A 249 2.12 -10.40 2.83
N LEU A 250 1.02 -9.69 2.67
CA LEU A 250 0.07 -9.24 3.70
C LEU A 250 -1.36 -9.56 3.28
N ASP A 251 -2.09 -10.33 4.09
CA ASP A 251 -3.53 -10.57 3.92
C ASP A 251 -4.30 -9.81 5.01
N VAL A 252 -4.99 -8.75 4.60
CA VAL A 252 -5.64 -7.76 5.46
C VAL A 252 -7.14 -8.04 5.58
N TYR A 253 -7.65 -8.21 6.79
CA TYR A 253 -9.06 -8.51 7.05
C TYR A 253 -9.72 -7.35 7.80
N TYR A 254 -10.44 -6.48 7.09
CA TYR A 254 -11.35 -5.49 7.70
C TYR A 254 -12.73 -6.06 7.97
N LEU A 255 -13.08 -7.18 7.31
CA LEU A 255 -14.29 -7.95 7.51
C LEU A 255 -13.98 -9.24 8.27
N ASN A 256 -14.96 -9.74 9.03
CA ASN A 256 -14.88 -11.05 9.68
C ASN A 256 -15.24 -12.15 8.66
N SER A 257 -14.29 -12.42 7.76
CA SER A 257 -14.44 -13.32 6.61
C SER A 257 -13.31 -14.34 6.53
N GLU A 258 -13.55 -15.45 5.82
CA GLU A 258 -12.53 -16.47 5.54
C GLU A 258 -11.48 -15.95 4.53
N THR A 259 -11.94 -15.25 3.49
CA THR A 259 -11.09 -14.51 2.54
C THR A 259 -10.68 -13.14 3.09
N PRO A 260 -9.47 -12.66 2.78
CA PRO A 260 -9.03 -11.31 3.13
C PRO A 260 -9.78 -10.23 2.34
N THR A 261 -9.91 -9.05 2.96
CA THR A 261 -10.47 -7.86 2.30
C THR A 261 -9.48 -7.25 1.31
N LEU A 262 -8.17 -7.32 1.61
CA LEU A 262 -7.08 -6.96 0.69
C LEU A 262 -5.95 -7.99 0.80
N VAL A 263 -5.33 -8.34 -0.31
CA VAL A 263 -4.05 -9.06 -0.35
C VAL A 263 -3.02 -8.14 -0.98
N MET A 264 -1.88 -7.94 -0.32
CA MET A 264 -0.66 -7.41 -0.92
C MET A 264 0.34 -8.54 -1.05
N LYS A 265 0.70 -9.00 -2.25
CA LYS A 265 1.72 -10.06 -2.48
C LYS A 265 2.68 -9.67 -3.61
N PRO A 266 3.91 -10.18 -3.70
CA PRO A 266 4.73 -9.97 -4.88
C PRO A 266 4.04 -10.63 -6.05
N LYS A 267 4.05 -9.91 -7.16
CA LYS A 267 3.37 -10.24 -8.41
C LYS A 267 4.44 -10.55 -9.48
N GLU A 268 5.56 -9.82 -9.49
CA GLU A 268 6.82 -10.22 -10.15
C GLU A 268 8.03 -9.87 -9.26
N ILE A 269 9.10 -10.67 -9.28
CA ILE A 269 10.41 -10.36 -8.66
C ILE A 269 11.51 -10.55 -9.71
N LYS A 270 12.41 -9.56 -9.83
CA LYS A 270 13.52 -9.55 -10.80
C LYS A 270 14.83 -9.12 -10.12
N GLU A 271 15.78 -10.05 -10.01
CA GLU A 271 17.17 -9.70 -9.70
C GLU A 271 17.78 -8.96 -10.89
N ILE A 272 17.95 -7.64 -10.75
CA ILE A 272 18.56 -6.77 -11.76
C ILE A 272 19.46 -5.75 -11.09
N LYS A 273 20.54 -5.38 -11.79
CA LYS A 273 21.47 -4.36 -11.28
C LYS A 273 20.88 -2.96 -11.45
N LEU A 274 20.58 -2.31 -10.34
CA LEU A 274 20.06 -0.96 -10.24
C LEU A 274 21.20 0.08 -10.31
N THR A 275 20.94 1.17 -11.03
CA THR A 275 21.76 2.37 -11.02
C THR A 275 21.38 3.28 -9.84
N ALA A 276 22.15 4.36 -9.63
CA ALA A 276 21.76 5.37 -8.65
C ALA A 276 20.45 6.08 -9.02
N HIS A 277 20.10 6.20 -10.32
CA HIS A 277 18.89 6.88 -10.76
C HIS A 277 17.61 6.13 -10.39
N ASP A 278 17.67 4.80 -10.31
CA ASP A 278 16.53 3.94 -9.97
C ASP A 278 16.07 4.10 -8.52
N LEU A 279 16.91 4.71 -7.66
CA LEU A 279 16.65 4.97 -6.24
C LEU A 279 16.45 6.47 -5.93
N ILE A 280 16.38 7.35 -6.95
CA ILE A 280 16.08 8.77 -6.76
C ILE A 280 14.58 8.99 -6.58
N SER A 281 14.21 9.42 -5.37
CA SER A 281 12.87 9.94 -5.05
C SER A 281 12.71 11.39 -5.49
N ARG A 282 11.51 11.75 -5.97
CA ARG A 282 11.11 13.14 -6.21
C ARG A 282 11.04 13.93 -4.89
N THR A 283 11.25 15.24 -4.96
CA THR A 283 11.14 16.17 -3.82
C THR A 283 10.48 17.47 -4.25
N THR A 284 9.90 18.21 -3.30
CA THR A 284 9.36 19.56 -3.52
C THR A 284 9.52 20.42 -2.26
N THR A 285 9.31 21.73 -2.39
CA THR A 285 9.31 22.68 -1.27
C THR A 285 7.90 23.23 -1.00
N PRO A 286 7.54 23.53 0.26
CA PRO A 286 8.30 23.25 1.48
C PRO A 286 8.39 21.74 1.76
N VAL A 287 9.43 21.35 2.52
CA VAL A 287 9.54 19.99 3.08
C VAL A 287 8.78 19.98 4.40
N TYR A 288 7.81 19.07 4.52
CA TYR A 288 6.94 18.99 5.70
C TYR A 288 7.51 18.02 6.75
N PRO A 289 7.48 18.37 8.05
CA PRO A 289 7.63 17.40 9.13
C PRO A 289 6.61 16.25 9.02
N GLN A 290 6.99 15.06 9.49
CA GLN A 290 6.17 13.86 9.44
C GLN A 290 4.91 13.94 10.32
N ASP A 291 4.98 14.79 11.35
CA ASP A 291 3.94 15.11 12.34
C ASP A 291 3.13 16.39 12.01
N ASP A 292 3.37 17.02 10.85
CA ASP A 292 2.58 18.18 10.43
C ASP A 292 1.19 17.75 9.91
N ILE A 293 0.14 18.12 10.64
CA ILE A 293 -1.27 17.88 10.25
C ILE A 293 -1.61 18.47 8.86
N ASN A 294 -0.92 19.53 8.42
CA ASN A 294 -1.10 20.10 7.08
C ASN A 294 -0.58 19.17 5.98
N TRP A 295 0.46 18.36 6.27
CA TRP A 295 0.91 17.31 5.34
C TRP A 295 -0.18 16.25 5.19
N GLY A 296 -0.77 15.78 6.29
CA GLY A 296 -1.85 14.78 6.27
C GLY A 296 -3.08 15.23 5.47
N PHE A 297 -3.55 16.46 5.66
CA PHE A 297 -4.67 17.00 4.89
C PHE A 297 -4.33 17.19 3.41
N LYS A 298 -3.11 17.63 3.06
CA LYS A 298 -2.70 17.73 1.65
C LYS A 298 -2.48 16.37 0.99
N ALA A 299 -1.95 15.38 1.71
CA ALA A 299 -1.80 14.00 1.22
C ALA A 299 -3.17 13.43 0.85
N LEU A 300 -4.15 13.59 1.74
CA LEU A 300 -5.53 13.21 1.49
C LEU A 300 -6.12 13.94 0.27
N ALA A 301 -5.95 15.27 0.17
CA ALA A 301 -6.48 16.05 -0.95
C ALA A 301 -5.87 15.63 -2.31
N ILE A 302 -4.56 15.39 -2.36
CA ILE A 302 -3.88 14.89 -3.56
C ILE A 302 -4.39 13.49 -3.92
N MET A 303 -4.51 12.58 -2.95
CA MET A 303 -5.00 11.23 -3.19
C MET A 303 -6.47 11.17 -3.65
N MET A 304 -7.31 12.07 -3.14
CA MET A 304 -8.72 12.15 -3.52
C MET A 304 -8.95 12.90 -4.84
N SER A 305 -7.93 13.55 -5.40
CA SER A 305 -8.08 14.42 -6.57
C SER A 305 -8.66 13.72 -7.80
N GLY A 306 -8.26 12.48 -8.09
CA GLY A 306 -8.79 11.71 -9.22
C GLY A 306 -10.27 11.35 -9.07
N TRP A 307 -10.70 11.03 -7.84
CA TRP A 307 -12.11 10.79 -7.53
C TRP A 307 -12.94 12.08 -7.63
N GLY A 308 -12.41 13.20 -7.11
CA GLY A 308 -13.05 14.53 -7.27
C GLY A 308 -13.16 14.98 -8.73
N ALA A 309 -12.28 14.51 -9.61
CA ALA A 309 -12.37 14.76 -11.05
C ALA A 309 -13.54 14.02 -11.75
N LEU A 310 -14.24 13.10 -11.06
CA LEU A 310 -15.46 12.44 -11.55
C LEU A 310 -16.76 13.19 -11.16
N GLU A 311 -16.70 14.06 -10.15
CA GLU A 311 -17.86 14.84 -9.70
C GLU A 311 -18.16 16.05 -10.60
N ASN A 312 -17.17 16.47 -11.39
CA ASN A 312 -17.21 17.65 -12.26
C ASN A 312 -17.79 17.37 -13.66
#